data_AF-A0A392MG38-F1
#
_entry.id   AF-A0A392MG38-F1
#
_cell.length_a   1.000
_cell.length_b   1.000
_cell.length_c   1.000
_cell.angle_alpha   90.00
_cell.angle_beta   90.00
_cell.angle_gamma   90.00
#
_symmetry.space_group_name_H-M   'P 1'
#
loop_
_entity.id
_entity.type
_entity.pdbx_description
1 polymer ?
#
loop_
_entity_poly.entity_id
_entity_poly.type
_entity_poly.pdbx_seq_one_letter_code
_entity_poly.pdbx_strand_id
1 'polypeptide(L)'
;TGKGKVGKKTFLGDLLTSVPTLEDKQSAFSIHFEWHGDMGIPGAFYIENFMPHEFFLVSMSLEDVHNHGTINFVCNSWIYNTEKYETDRIFFTNKTYLPGETPAPLVYYRHEELKTLRGDGTGERKEWERIYDYDVYNDLGEPDKNATMARPVLGGSSTLPYPRRGRTGRKPTQKG
;
A
#
# COMPACT_ATOMS: atom_id res chain seq x y z
N THR A 1 -0.43 16.03 -19.65
CA THR A 1 -0.72 14.64 -19.23
C THR A 1 -1.95 14.51 -18.33
N GLY A 2 -2.55 15.60 -17.83
CA GLY A 2 -3.76 15.54 -16.98
C GLY A 2 -3.53 15.03 -15.55
N LYS A 3 -2.33 14.51 -15.26
CA LYS A 3 -1.89 14.08 -13.93
C LYS A 3 -1.69 15.31 -13.02
N GLY A 4 -1.97 15.15 -11.73
CA GLY A 4 -1.64 16.15 -10.71
C GLY A 4 -0.16 16.53 -10.71
N LYS A 5 0.12 17.78 -10.36
CA LYS A 5 1.49 18.26 -10.20
C LYS A 5 2.12 17.60 -8.97
N VAL A 6 3.40 17.26 -9.07
CA VAL A 6 4.17 16.68 -7.96
C VAL A 6 5.07 17.78 -7.40
N GLY A 7 5.04 17.98 -6.08
CA GLY A 7 5.88 18.95 -5.39
C GLY A 7 7.35 18.51 -5.31
N LYS A 8 8.19 19.35 -4.71
CA LYS A 8 9.58 18.98 -4.43
C LYS A 8 9.64 17.91 -3.34
N LYS A 9 10.72 17.13 -3.34
CA LYS A 9 11.04 16.23 -2.25
C LYS A 9 11.34 17.03 -0.98
N THR A 10 10.77 16.59 0.13
CA THR A 10 10.90 17.21 1.44
C THR A 10 11.18 16.11 2.47
N PHE A 11 12.03 16.41 3.45
CA PHE A 11 12.40 15.47 4.51
C PHE A 11 11.74 15.86 5.82
N LEU A 12 11.57 14.88 6.71
CA LEU A 12 11.09 15.12 8.08
C LEU A 12 12.02 16.10 8.80
N GLY A 13 11.43 17.05 9.51
CA GLY A 13 12.10 17.97 10.41
C GLY A 13 12.13 17.43 11.85
N ASP A 14 11.94 18.33 12.80
CA ASP A 14 12.07 18.05 14.23
C ASP A 14 10.99 17.12 14.77
N LEU A 15 11.36 16.31 15.78
CA LEU A 15 10.44 15.52 16.59
C LEU A 15 9.54 16.46 17.41
N LEU A 16 8.23 16.25 17.32
CA LEU A 16 7.23 17.00 18.05
C LEU A 16 6.93 16.31 19.38
N THR A 17 7.31 16.94 20.49
CA THR A 17 7.18 16.37 21.84
C THR A 17 5.84 16.67 22.51
N SER A 18 5.05 17.61 21.98
CA SER A 18 3.80 18.08 22.58
C SER A 18 2.60 17.96 21.63
N VAL A 19 2.34 16.74 21.13
CA VAL A 19 1.08 16.42 20.43
C VAL A 19 0.15 15.70 21.41
N PRO A 20 -0.92 16.36 21.90
CA PRO A 20 -1.73 15.85 23.01
C PRO A 20 -2.56 14.59 22.67
N THR A 21 -2.71 14.26 21.39
CA THR A 21 -3.53 13.14 20.89
C THR A 21 -2.70 11.94 20.43
N LEU A 22 -1.39 11.92 20.72
CA LEU A 22 -0.51 10.84 20.30
C LEU A 22 -0.78 9.57 21.13
N GLU A 23 -1.03 8.44 20.48
CA GLU A 23 -1.20 7.17 21.20
C GLU A 23 0.16 6.59 21.66
N ASP A 24 0.12 5.58 22.52
CA ASP A 24 1.32 4.91 23.01
C ASP A 24 2.20 4.41 21.85
N LYS A 25 3.52 4.62 21.96
CA LYS A 25 4.57 4.27 20.96
C LYS A 25 4.49 4.99 19.60
N GLN A 26 3.60 5.95 19.42
CA GLN A 26 3.63 6.81 18.25
C GLN A 26 4.69 7.91 18.42
N SER A 27 5.14 8.50 17.32
CA SER A 27 6.03 9.66 17.30
C SER A 27 5.54 10.62 16.21
N ALA A 28 5.51 11.91 16.50
CA ALA A 28 5.14 12.94 15.55
C ALA A 28 6.37 13.70 15.10
N PHE A 29 6.45 14.01 13.81
CA PHE A 29 7.53 14.78 13.21
C PHE A 29 6.95 15.95 12.44
N SER A 30 7.61 17.10 12.52
CA SER A 30 7.27 18.26 11.70
C SER A 30 7.74 18.05 10.25
N ILE A 31 7.04 18.66 9.31
CA ILE A 31 7.45 18.72 7.90
C ILE A 31 6.86 19.97 7.26
N HIS A 32 7.63 20.61 6.38
CA HIS A 32 7.24 21.87 5.73
C HIS A 32 7.41 21.75 4.22
N PHE A 33 6.32 21.92 3.48
CA PHE A 33 6.32 21.84 2.02
C PHE A 33 6.31 23.23 1.39
N GLU A 34 7.20 23.47 0.43
CA GLU A 34 7.08 24.61 -0.47
C GLU A 34 5.90 24.36 -1.42
N TRP A 35 4.79 25.09 -1.23
CA TRP A 35 3.56 24.90 -1.99
C TRP A 35 3.02 26.21 -2.55
N HIS A 36 3.16 26.41 -3.86
CA HIS A 36 2.67 27.60 -4.55
C HIS A 36 1.19 27.47 -4.94
N GLY A 37 0.45 28.58 -5.00
CA GLY A 37 -0.99 28.56 -5.27
C GLY A 37 -1.39 27.93 -6.62
N ASP A 38 -0.50 27.94 -7.61
CA ASP A 38 -0.72 27.29 -8.90
C ASP A 38 -0.63 25.75 -8.83
N MET A 39 -0.12 25.19 -7.73
CA MET A 39 -0.08 23.74 -7.47
C MET A 39 -1.46 23.18 -7.11
N GLY A 40 -2.42 24.06 -6.78
CA GLY A 40 -3.76 23.67 -6.36
C GLY A 40 -3.78 23.08 -4.95
N ILE A 41 -4.68 22.13 -4.72
CA ILE A 41 -4.91 21.55 -3.39
C ILE A 41 -4.24 20.17 -3.32
N PRO A 42 -3.40 19.88 -2.31
CA PRO A 42 -2.83 18.55 -2.11
C PRO A 42 -3.93 17.48 -1.95
N GLY A 43 -3.89 16.45 -2.79
CA GLY A 43 -4.85 15.33 -2.79
C GLY A 43 -4.21 13.96 -2.53
N ALA A 44 -2.89 13.88 -2.68
CA ALA A 44 -2.08 12.69 -2.46
C ALA A 44 -0.63 13.12 -2.12
N PHE A 45 0.14 12.22 -1.51
CA PHE A 45 1.59 12.39 -1.37
C PHE A 45 2.32 11.08 -1.61
N TYR A 46 3.57 11.19 -2.05
CA TYR A 46 4.52 10.08 -2.09
C TYR A 46 5.38 10.07 -0.83
N ILE A 47 5.77 8.87 -0.40
CA ILE A 47 6.74 8.68 0.68
C ILE A 47 7.78 7.63 0.30
N GLU A 48 9.03 7.95 0.62
CA GLU A 48 10.17 7.06 0.43
C GLU A 48 10.87 6.88 1.78
N ASN A 49 11.19 5.64 2.14
CA ASN A 49 11.98 5.34 3.32
C ASN A 49 13.42 5.01 2.89
N PHE A 50 14.38 5.83 3.32
CA PHE A 50 15.81 5.60 3.08
C PHE A 50 16.52 4.91 4.26
N MET A 51 15.80 4.62 5.33
CA MET A 51 16.34 3.92 6.50
C MET A 51 16.44 2.41 6.23
N PRO A 52 17.36 1.69 6.90
CA PRO A 52 17.50 0.25 6.73
C PRO A 52 16.27 -0.55 7.22
N HIS A 53 15.52 0.00 8.18
CA HIS A 53 14.35 -0.64 8.77
C HIS A 53 13.06 0.04 8.33
N GLU A 54 11.99 -0.74 8.25
CA GLU A 54 10.64 -0.28 8.04
C GLU A 54 10.10 0.50 9.25
N PHE A 55 9.12 1.35 8.99
CA PHE A 55 8.32 1.98 10.05
C PHE A 55 6.84 1.92 9.68
N PHE A 56 5.97 2.01 10.69
CA PHE A 56 4.54 2.06 10.48
C PHE A 56 4.06 3.52 10.37
N LEU A 57 3.64 3.94 9.18
CA LEU A 57 3.09 5.26 8.94
C LEU A 57 1.61 5.29 9.34
N VAL A 58 1.29 6.04 10.40
CA VAL A 58 -0.08 6.19 10.89
C VAL A 58 -0.85 7.19 10.03
N SER A 59 -0.37 8.43 9.94
CA SER A 59 -1.06 9.51 9.22
C SER A 59 -0.11 10.65 8.85
N MET A 60 -0.59 11.55 8.00
CA MET A 60 -0.02 12.88 7.78
C MET A 60 -1.15 13.91 7.86
N SER A 61 -0.89 15.04 8.51
CA SER A 61 -1.82 16.17 8.59
C SER A 61 -1.12 17.42 8.09
N LEU A 62 -1.74 18.11 7.14
CA LEU A 62 -1.30 19.43 6.66
C LEU A 62 -2.19 20.47 7.30
N GLU A 63 -1.63 21.27 8.20
CA GLU A 63 -2.31 22.39 8.84
C GLU A 63 -2.25 23.63 7.94
N ASP A 64 -3.20 24.56 8.14
CA ASP A 64 -3.23 25.88 7.48
C ASP A 64 -3.21 25.91 5.94
N VAL A 65 -3.80 24.91 5.30
CA VAL A 65 -4.01 24.94 3.85
C VAL A 65 -5.02 26.04 3.51
N HIS A 66 -4.57 27.04 2.76
CA HIS A 66 -5.35 28.24 2.47
C HIS A 66 -6.74 27.90 1.91
N ASN A 67 -7.79 28.43 2.55
CA ASN A 67 -9.21 28.19 2.22
C ASN A 67 -9.70 26.73 2.36
N HIS A 68 -8.87 25.83 2.90
CA HIS A 68 -9.21 24.40 3.04
C HIS A 68 -9.04 23.86 4.47
N GLY A 69 -8.39 24.62 5.36
CA GLY A 69 -8.13 24.19 6.73
C GLY A 69 -7.16 23.01 6.77
N THR A 70 -7.39 22.08 7.68
CA THR A 70 -6.55 20.89 7.83
C THR A 70 -6.87 19.83 6.79
N ILE A 71 -5.86 19.33 6.08
CA ILE A 71 -5.97 18.17 5.17
C ILE A 71 -5.36 16.94 5.84
N ASN A 72 -6.16 15.89 5.98
CA ASN A 72 -5.76 14.66 6.67
C ASN A 72 -5.57 13.49 5.70
N PHE A 73 -4.50 12.73 5.94
CA PHE A 73 -4.18 11.48 5.26
C PHE A 73 -4.12 10.37 6.31
N VAL A 74 -5.04 9.41 6.24
CA VAL A 74 -5.07 8.25 7.12
C VAL A 74 -4.37 7.10 6.40
N CYS A 75 -3.19 6.72 6.86
CA CYS A 75 -2.28 5.85 6.11
C CYS A 75 -2.30 4.41 6.62
N ASN A 76 -2.05 4.22 7.93
CA ASN A 76 -2.00 2.93 8.62
C ASN A 76 -1.30 1.81 7.83
N SER A 77 -0.04 2.05 7.46
CA SER A 77 0.69 1.12 6.60
C SER A 77 2.19 1.09 6.89
N TRP A 78 2.78 -0.11 6.83
CA TRP A 78 4.23 -0.31 6.88
C TRP A 78 4.91 0.27 5.64
N ILE A 79 5.97 1.04 5.84
CA ILE A 79 6.82 1.63 4.80
C ILE A 79 8.21 0.99 4.91
N TYR A 80 8.48 0.03 4.03
CA TYR A 80 9.79 -0.59 3.89
C TYR A 80 10.75 0.34 3.16
N ASN A 81 12.05 0.03 3.22
CA ASN A 81 13.06 0.74 2.47
C ASN A 81 12.68 0.84 0.97
N THR A 82 12.90 2.01 0.37
CA THR A 82 12.49 2.33 -1.01
C THR A 82 13.02 1.34 -2.05
N GLU A 83 14.20 0.73 -1.82
CA GLU A 83 14.80 -0.28 -2.68
C GLU A 83 13.97 -1.57 -2.80
N LYS A 84 12.97 -1.77 -1.93
CA LYS A 84 12.04 -2.91 -1.96
C LYS A 84 10.85 -2.69 -2.90
N TYR A 85 10.62 -1.47 -3.35
CA TYR A 85 9.44 -1.11 -4.14
C TYR A 85 9.80 -0.85 -5.61
N GLU A 86 8.97 -1.33 -6.53
CA GLU A 86 9.06 -0.98 -7.95
C GLU A 86 8.49 0.41 -8.24
N THR A 87 7.56 0.86 -7.40
CA THR A 87 6.89 2.17 -7.50
C THR A 87 6.77 2.81 -6.13
N ASP A 88 6.93 4.13 -6.07
CA ASP A 88 6.86 4.88 -4.82
C ASP A 88 5.49 4.71 -4.13
N ARG A 89 5.53 4.66 -2.80
CA ARG A 89 4.32 4.53 -1.97
C ARG A 89 3.52 5.83 -2.03
N ILE A 90 2.28 5.74 -2.51
CA ILE A 90 1.33 6.85 -2.56
C ILE A 90 0.23 6.70 -1.51
N PHE A 91 -0.16 7.81 -0.89
CA PHE A 91 -1.30 7.90 0.01
C PHE A 91 -2.22 9.04 -0.42
N PHE A 92 -3.53 8.87 -0.24
CA PHE A 92 -4.55 9.83 -0.61
C PHE A 92 -5.17 10.49 0.63
N THR A 93 -5.73 11.69 0.44
CA THR A 93 -6.52 12.32 1.51
C THR A 93 -7.71 11.44 1.90
N ASN A 94 -8.26 11.65 3.10
CA ASN A 94 -9.44 10.94 3.60
C ASN A 94 -10.78 11.30 2.90
N LYS A 95 -10.74 12.03 1.77
CA LYS A 95 -11.94 12.35 0.98
C LYS A 95 -12.38 11.14 0.17
N THR A 96 -13.68 10.85 0.18
CA THR A 96 -14.28 9.71 -0.52
C THR A 96 -14.83 10.12 -1.88
N TYR A 97 -14.55 9.32 -2.91
CA TYR A 97 -15.04 9.55 -4.28
C TYR A 97 -15.44 8.23 -4.95
N LEU A 98 -16.59 8.22 -5.62
CA LEU A 98 -16.86 7.20 -6.63
C LEU A 98 -15.86 7.33 -7.79
N PRO A 99 -15.64 6.29 -8.61
CA PRO A 99 -14.71 6.37 -9.74
C PRO A 99 -15.00 7.55 -10.68
N GLY A 100 -16.28 7.82 -10.99
CA GLY A 100 -16.68 8.94 -11.85
C GLY A 100 -16.56 10.33 -11.20
N GLU A 101 -16.36 10.39 -9.89
CA GLU A 101 -16.25 11.65 -9.12
C GLU A 101 -14.80 11.92 -8.68
N THR A 102 -13.87 11.03 -9.02
CA THR A 102 -12.46 11.20 -8.66
C THR A 102 -11.94 12.46 -9.35
N PRO A 103 -11.33 13.42 -8.61
CA PRO A 103 -10.76 14.61 -9.21
C PRO A 103 -9.84 14.24 -10.37
N ALA A 104 -10.03 14.86 -11.54
CA ALA A 104 -9.32 14.49 -12.77
C ALA A 104 -7.79 14.34 -12.59
N PRO A 105 -7.09 15.20 -11.81
CA PRO A 105 -5.66 15.05 -11.54
C PRO A 105 -5.25 13.76 -10.79
N LEU A 106 -6.18 13.12 -10.07
CA LEU A 106 -5.94 11.92 -9.25
C LEU A 106 -6.34 10.61 -9.95
N VAL A 107 -7.09 10.69 -11.06
CA VAL A 107 -7.61 9.49 -11.77
C VAL A 107 -6.49 8.54 -12.18
N TYR A 108 -5.39 9.08 -12.72
CA TYR A 108 -4.24 8.28 -13.10
C TYR A 108 -3.63 7.55 -11.89
N TYR A 109 -3.35 8.28 -10.81
CA TYR A 109 -2.72 7.70 -9.61
C TYR A 109 -3.61 6.64 -8.94
N ARG A 110 -4.93 6.87 -8.88
CA ARG A 110 -5.89 5.89 -8.39
C ARG A 110 -5.80 4.58 -9.19
N HIS A 111 -5.71 4.68 -10.51
CA HIS A 111 -5.66 3.52 -11.37
C HIS A 111 -4.33 2.76 -11.29
N GLU A 112 -3.20 3.48 -11.19
CA GLU A 112 -1.89 2.85 -11.07
C GLU A 112 -1.72 2.17 -9.71
N GLU A 113 -2.14 2.76 -8.60
CA GLU A 113 -2.10 2.07 -7.28
C GLU A 113 -2.95 0.78 -7.32
N LEU A 114 -4.12 0.80 -7.97
CA LEU A 114 -4.93 -0.41 -8.15
C LEU A 114 -4.24 -1.47 -9.01
N LYS A 115 -3.42 -1.09 -10.00
CA LYS A 115 -2.61 -2.05 -10.77
C LYS A 115 -1.50 -2.63 -9.90
N THR A 116 -0.75 -1.78 -9.20
CA THR A 116 0.31 -2.20 -8.27
C THR A 116 -0.22 -3.22 -7.26
N LEU A 117 -1.42 -2.97 -6.70
CA LEU A 117 -2.07 -3.88 -5.75
C LEU A 117 -2.53 -5.21 -6.36
N ARG A 118 -2.78 -5.31 -7.68
CA ARG A 118 -3.14 -6.57 -8.34
C ARG A 118 -1.92 -7.41 -8.69
N GLY A 119 -0.78 -6.78 -8.96
CA GLY A 119 0.40 -7.45 -9.50
C GLY A 119 0.14 -8.05 -10.88
N ASP A 120 0.93 -9.06 -11.23
CA ASP A 120 0.96 -9.71 -12.55
C ASP A 120 0.52 -11.19 -12.53
N GLY A 121 0.17 -11.72 -11.35
CA GLY A 121 -0.18 -13.12 -11.16
C GLY A 121 1.02 -14.09 -11.13
N THR A 122 2.25 -13.60 -11.06
CA THR A 122 3.47 -14.42 -11.08
C THR A 122 4.34 -14.23 -9.82
N GLY A 123 5.48 -14.91 -9.76
CA GLY A 123 6.44 -14.84 -8.64
C GLY A 123 5.94 -15.41 -7.30
N GLU A 124 6.87 -15.53 -6.36
CA GLU A 124 6.60 -15.86 -4.94
C GLU A 124 6.42 -14.58 -4.14
N ARG A 125 5.40 -14.52 -3.28
CA ARG A 125 5.10 -13.33 -2.49
C ARG A 125 6.16 -13.04 -1.44
N LYS A 126 6.52 -11.77 -1.31
CA LYS A 126 7.49 -11.27 -0.33
C LYS A 126 6.80 -10.46 0.76
N GLU A 127 7.45 -10.35 1.92
CA GLU A 127 6.88 -9.75 3.13
C GLU A 127 6.41 -8.29 2.93
N TRP A 128 7.16 -7.51 2.14
CA TRP A 128 6.88 -6.11 1.86
C TRP A 128 5.87 -5.89 0.72
N GLU A 129 5.49 -6.94 -0.01
CA GLU A 129 4.58 -6.82 -1.14
C GLU A 129 3.13 -6.62 -0.66
N ARG A 130 2.40 -5.79 -1.39
CA ARG A 130 0.97 -5.51 -1.18
C ARG A 130 0.13 -6.06 -2.33
N ILE A 131 0.55 -7.17 -2.91
CA ILE A 131 -0.08 -7.78 -4.08
C ILE A 131 -1.19 -8.72 -3.61
N TYR A 132 -2.40 -8.49 -4.10
CA TYR A 132 -3.60 -9.26 -3.81
C TYR A 132 -4.06 -9.98 -5.07
N ASP A 133 -4.05 -11.30 -5.01
CA ASP A 133 -4.47 -12.17 -6.11
C ASP A 133 -5.02 -13.49 -5.55
N TYR A 134 -5.60 -14.30 -6.41
CA TYR A 134 -6.34 -15.50 -6.06
C TYR A 134 -5.57 -16.78 -6.40
N ASP A 135 -5.79 -17.80 -5.58
CA ASP A 135 -5.31 -19.14 -5.85
C ASP A 135 -6.24 -20.18 -5.19
N VAL A 136 -6.09 -21.45 -5.55
CA VAL A 136 -6.84 -22.57 -4.99
C VAL A 136 -6.20 -23.09 -3.71
N TYR A 137 -6.90 -23.95 -2.96
CA TYR A 137 -6.33 -24.63 -1.80
C TYR A 137 -5.56 -25.88 -2.26
N ASN A 138 -4.35 -25.64 -2.76
CA ASN A 138 -3.35 -26.65 -3.14
C ASN A 138 -2.18 -26.70 -2.13
N ASP A 139 -2.28 -25.98 -1.01
CA ASP A 139 -1.22 -25.76 -0.03
C ASP A 139 -1.53 -26.39 1.34
N LEU A 140 -2.47 -27.33 1.39
CA LEU A 140 -2.88 -28.04 2.61
C LEU A 140 -2.13 -29.36 2.83
N GLY A 141 -1.60 -29.97 1.75
CA GLY A 141 -0.88 -31.24 1.81
C GLY A 141 0.63 -31.06 1.93
N GLU A 142 1.32 -32.08 2.44
CA GLU A 142 2.79 -32.13 2.49
C GLU A 142 3.36 -33.44 1.89
N PRO A 143 3.02 -33.78 0.63
CA PRO A 143 3.37 -35.06 0.02
C PRO A 143 4.88 -35.31 -0.15
N ASP A 144 5.70 -34.26 -0.22
CA ASP A 144 7.17 -34.38 -0.28
C ASP A 144 7.75 -35.01 1.00
N LYS A 145 7.13 -34.75 2.17
CA LYS A 145 7.53 -35.35 3.46
C LYS A 145 7.00 -36.76 3.60
N ASN A 146 5.72 -36.98 3.26
CA ASN A 146 5.08 -38.29 3.34
C ASN A 146 3.89 -38.36 2.37
N ALA A 147 3.82 -39.40 1.54
CA ALA A 147 2.73 -39.62 0.60
C ALA A 147 1.33 -39.67 1.27
N THR A 148 1.23 -40.11 2.53
CA THR A 148 -0.04 -40.11 3.28
C THR A 148 -0.53 -38.72 3.69
N MET A 149 0.34 -37.71 3.58
CA MET A 149 0.01 -36.29 3.79
C MET A 149 -0.47 -35.61 2.51
N ALA A 150 -0.61 -36.33 1.39
CA ALA A 150 -1.24 -35.80 0.19
C ALA A 150 -2.70 -35.40 0.48
N ARG A 151 -3.12 -34.27 -0.06
CA ARG A 151 -4.50 -33.77 0.03
C ARG A 151 -4.97 -33.38 -1.37
N PRO A 152 -6.24 -33.60 -1.71
CA PRO A 152 -6.78 -33.13 -2.98
C PRO A 152 -6.81 -31.60 -3.00
N VAL A 153 -6.66 -31.02 -4.19
CA VAL A 153 -6.82 -29.58 -4.39
C VAL A 153 -8.30 -29.21 -4.25
N LEU A 154 -8.61 -28.18 -3.46
CA LEU A 154 -9.97 -27.66 -3.31
C LEU A 154 -10.14 -26.35 -4.11
N GLY A 155 -11.13 -26.32 -4.99
CA GLY A 155 -11.42 -25.21 -5.91
C GLY A 155 -10.92 -25.46 -7.34
N GLY A 156 -11.56 -24.81 -8.30
CA GLY A 156 -11.18 -24.92 -9.73
C GLY A 156 -11.72 -26.15 -10.46
N SER A 157 -12.49 -27.01 -9.79
CA SER A 157 -13.19 -28.15 -10.40
C SER A 157 -14.66 -28.20 -9.96
N SER A 158 -15.51 -28.87 -10.75
CA SER A 158 -16.90 -29.17 -10.36
C SER A 158 -16.99 -30.28 -9.30
N THR A 159 -15.98 -31.15 -9.22
CA THR A 159 -15.92 -32.25 -8.25
C THR A 159 -15.63 -31.75 -6.83
N LEU A 160 -14.73 -30.77 -6.70
CA LEU A 160 -14.34 -30.14 -5.42
C LEU A 160 -14.42 -28.61 -5.54
N PRO A 161 -15.62 -28.02 -5.64
CA PRO A 161 -15.78 -26.58 -5.71
C PRO A 161 -15.43 -25.96 -4.35
N TYR A 162 -14.72 -24.82 -4.37
CA TYR A 162 -14.32 -24.12 -3.15
C TYR A 162 -14.01 -22.64 -3.43
N PRO A 163 -14.21 -21.73 -2.45
CA PRO A 163 -13.73 -20.36 -2.53
C PRO A 163 -12.22 -20.28 -2.80
N ARG A 164 -11.77 -19.17 -3.39
CA ARG A 164 -10.34 -18.90 -3.56
C ARG A 164 -9.73 -18.36 -2.27
N ARG A 165 -8.41 -18.49 -2.16
CA ARG A 165 -7.58 -17.91 -1.10
C ARG A 165 -6.60 -16.89 -1.68
N GLY A 166 -5.90 -16.16 -0.81
CA GLY A 166 -4.83 -15.24 -1.21
C GLY A 166 -3.64 -16.00 -1.82
N ARG A 167 -3.23 -15.61 -3.02
CA ARG A 167 -2.10 -16.22 -3.73
C ARG A 167 -0.80 -15.98 -2.98
N THR A 168 0.01 -17.04 -2.81
CA THR A 168 1.31 -17.00 -2.13
C THR A 168 2.47 -17.21 -3.11
N GLY A 169 2.25 -17.92 -4.22
CA GLY A 169 3.27 -18.15 -5.25
C GLY A 169 4.45 -19.03 -4.80
N ARG A 170 4.34 -19.72 -3.65
CA ARG A 170 5.32 -20.74 -3.24
C ARG A 170 5.38 -21.85 -4.30
N LYS A 171 6.57 -22.42 -4.47
CA LYS A 171 6.79 -23.46 -5.48
C LYS A 171 5.91 -24.70 -5.20
N PRO A 172 5.45 -25.40 -6.25
CA PRO A 172 4.81 -26.70 -6.11
C PRO A 172 5.71 -27.72 -5.41
N THR A 173 5.09 -28.74 -4.84
CA THR A 173 5.77 -29.94 -4.35
C THR A 173 6.44 -30.71 -5.47
N GLN A 174 7.48 -31.49 -5.17
CA GLN A 174 8.13 -32.35 -6.16
C GLN A 174 7.35 -33.65 -6.39
N LYS A 175 6.68 -34.13 -5.34
CA LYS A 175 5.81 -35.31 -5.34
C LYS A 175 4.38 -34.83 -5.16
N GLY A 176 3.56 -34.91 -6.22
CA GLY A 176 2.16 -34.49 -6.20
C GLY A 176 1.90 -33.29 -7.09
#